data_AF-A0A836LHF6-F1
#
_entry.id   AF-A0A836LHF6-F1
#
_cell.length_a   1.000
_cell.length_b   1.000
_cell.length_c   1.000
_cell.angle_alpha   90.00
_cell.angle_beta   90.00
_cell.angle_gamma   90.00
#
_symmetry.space_group_name_H-M   'P 1'
#
loop_
_entity.id
_entity.type
_entity.pdbx_description
1 polymer ?
#
loop_
_entity_poly.entity_id
_entity_poly.type
_entity_poly.pdbx_seq_one_letter_code
_entity_poly.pdbx_strand_id
1 'polypeptide(L)'
;MAAPSSSALASPTLTTSPSRTPKIIAALVTATAVLGAGVVLATISAGSGSGGKGYRRAFRSESGIQEPRQAVVEALEAIRSGRCTTCGELVAFLRGPPLSRVLPAARLGVRGAAKATASERLPPSNAHCWRIPASVLHYIQESYLPAVRRQLVEAQQQQRPSATPALQVEYNLFAQMVASDVSLRALDVERATPFDKDNRAHVNLLQQLWMATGKSATMYNRFGPQWSSLGFQGADPVTDLRGGGVLALRQLVHFAQTHNSAFREMIAYNERVQREGRHSWYLLAVVSIQLTTRLMLEEDYPLHVAHLEMLYDTLRLGGAADATAKILSRRSMAAQRSVTLSSTGAVSTAALWDSCKDSCSAEAGMFALHHALLLHFKECWAQDEPHVMEYNTYMASRVFSTFFTTQWVDTSLTT
;
A
#
# COMPACT_ATOMS: atom_id res chain seq x y z
N MET A 1 -33.62 -66.75 34.34
CA MET A 1 -33.49 -67.89 33.40
C MET A 1 -32.64 -67.41 32.23
N ALA A 2 -31.45 -67.90 31.91
CA ALA A 2 -30.48 -68.75 32.59
C ALA A 2 -29.09 -68.31 32.07
N ALA A 3 -28.06 -68.77 32.77
CA ALA A 3 -26.67 -68.37 32.82
C ALA A 3 -25.82 -68.60 31.52
N PRO A 4 -24.53 -68.18 31.52
CA PRO A 4 -23.62 -68.02 30.38
C PRO A 4 -22.57 -69.16 30.28
N SER A 5 -21.62 -69.04 29.34
CA SER A 5 -20.37 -69.82 29.28
C SER A 5 -19.31 -69.01 28.51
N SER A 6 -18.26 -68.47 29.15
CA SER A 6 -16.90 -69.05 29.32
C SER A 6 -16.37 -69.76 28.07
N SER A 7 -15.14 -69.66 27.58
CA SER A 7 -13.84 -69.14 28.04
C SER A 7 -12.84 -69.50 26.94
N ALA A 8 -11.69 -68.82 26.88
CA ALA A 8 -10.35 -69.41 26.72
C ALA A 8 -9.45 -68.70 25.69
N LEU A 9 -8.30 -68.29 26.22
CA LEU A 9 -7.05 -67.92 25.55
C LEU A 9 -6.59 -68.98 24.54
N ALA A 10 -6.07 -68.52 23.39
CA ALA A 10 -4.96 -69.17 22.70
C ALA A 10 -4.21 -68.14 21.82
N SER A 11 -2.93 -67.92 22.13
CA SER A 11 -1.87 -67.56 21.17
C SER A 11 -0.99 -68.82 21.02
N PRO A 12 -0.38 -69.13 19.87
CA PRO A 12 0.71 -68.36 19.22
C PRO A 12 0.56 -68.36 17.67
N THR A 13 1.32 -67.69 16.81
CA THR A 13 2.77 -67.82 16.53
C THR A 13 3.15 -66.78 15.46
N LEU A 14 4.40 -66.31 15.50
CA LEU A 14 5.01 -65.35 14.57
C LEU A 14 5.11 -65.86 13.12
N THR A 15 4.90 -64.96 12.14
CA THR A 15 5.67 -64.91 10.88
C THR A 15 5.72 -63.47 10.30
N THR A 16 6.92 -62.87 10.38
CA THR A 16 7.64 -62.08 9.35
C THR A 16 6.99 -60.90 8.59
N SER A 17 7.42 -59.68 8.99
CA SER A 17 7.76 -58.43 8.24
C SER A 17 7.50 -58.27 6.72
N PRO A 18 7.45 -57.03 6.13
CA PRO A 18 7.95 -55.77 6.67
C PRO A 18 7.07 -54.52 6.53
N SER A 19 7.41 -53.56 7.39
CA SER A 19 7.03 -52.15 7.44
C SER A 19 7.12 -51.41 6.10
N ARG A 20 6.09 -50.62 5.76
CA ARG A 20 6.22 -49.47 4.87
C ARG A 20 5.93 -48.19 5.65
N THR A 21 7.01 -47.59 6.13
CA THR A 21 7.09 -46.18 6.51
C THR A 21 6.81 -45.29 5.28
N PRO A 22 6.06 -44.19 5.42
CA PRO A 22 5.94 -43.22 4.35
C PRO A 22 7.28 -42.47 4.21
N LYS A 23 7.86 -42.56 3.01
CA LYS A 23 9.10 -41.86 2.65
C LYS A 23 8.82 -40.35 2.59
N ILE A 24 9.32 -39.63 3.59
CA ILE A 24 9.51 -38.18 3.54
C ILE A 24 10.65 -37.93 2.55
N ILE A 25 10.33 -37.39 1.38
CA ILE A 25 11.35 -36.89 0.45
C ILE A 25 11.85 -35.57 1.03
N ALA A 26 12.93 -35.64 1.80
CA ALA A 26 13.73 -34.49 2.17
C ALA A 26 14.51 -34.04 0.93
N ALA A 27 14.01 -33.01 0.24
CA ALA A 27 14.80 -32.31 -0.77
C ALA A 27 15.78 -31.37 -0.05
N LEU A 28 17.01 -31.89 0.10
CA LEU A 28 18.18 -31.19 0.61
C LEU A 28 18.48 -29.98 -0.30
N VAL A 29 18.29 -28.76 0.22
CA VAL A 29 18.75 -27.54 -0.45
C VAL A 29 20.22 -27.36 -0.11
N THR A 30 21.10 -27.96 -0.90
CA THR A 30 22.55 -27.70 -0.84
C THR A 30 22.83 -26.36 -1.51
N ALA A 31 23.13 -25.35 -0.71
CA ALA A 31 23.72 -24.10 -1.17
C ALA A 31 25.21 -24.35 -1.46
N THR A 32 25.56 -24.57 -2.72
CA THR A 32 26.95 -24.49 -3.18
C THR A 32 27.17 -23.19 -3.93
N ALA A 33 28.01 -22.35 -3.34
CA ALA A 33 28.59 -21.19 -3.96
C ALA A 33 29.86 -21.59 -4.75
N VAL A 34 30.07 -20.87 -5.86
CA VAL A 34 31.31 -20.59 -6.60
C VAL A 34 31.86 -21.66 -7.58
N LEU A 35 31.72 -21.41 -8.89
CA LEU A 35 32.79 -21.14 -9.89
C LEU A 35 32.24 -21.29 -11.32
N GLY A 36 32.63 -20.37 -12.20
CA GLY A 36 32.01 -20.15 -13.51
C GLY A 36 32.40 -21.13 -14.61
N ALA A 37 31.54 -21.20 -15.63
CA ALA A 37 31.87 -21.42 -17.03
C ALA A 37 30.59 -21.08 -17.84
N GLY A 38 30.75 -20.34 -18.94
CA GLY A 38 29.70 -19.51 -19.53
C GLY A 38 28.55 -20.22 -20.23
N VAL A 39 27.43 -19.49 -20.33
CA VAL A 39 26.40 -19.67 -21.35
C VAL A 39 25.89 -18.28 -21.78
N VAL A 40 26.32 -17.91 -22.98
CA VAL A 40 25.71 -17.03 -24.00
C VAL A 40 24.94 -15.78 -23.52
N LEU A 41 25.61 -14.65 -23.67
CA LEU A 41 25.06 -13.29 -23.70
C LEU A 41 24.13 -13.15 -24.91
N ALA A 42 22.81 -13.19 -24.70
CA ALA A 42 21.85 -12.71 -25.70
C ALA A 42 21.76 -11.19 -25.59
N THR A 43 22.56 -10.50 -26.40
CA THR A 43 22.41 -9.07 -26.68
C THR A 43 21.04 -8.81 -27.31
N ILE A 44 20.10 -8.24 -26.56
CA ILE A 44 18.90 -7.64 -27.16
C ILE A 44 19.22 -6.19 -27.49
N SER A 45 19.13 -5.93 -28.78
CA SER A 45 19.51 -4.73 -29.51
C SER A 45 18.81 -3.47 -29.01
N ALA A 46 19.56 -2.37 -29.12
CA ALA A 46 19.11 -1.01 -28.93
C ALA A 46 18.00 -0.63 -29.94
N GLY A 47 16.88 -0.12 -29.42
CA GLY A 47 16.02 0.78 -30.17
C GLY A 47 16.50 2.21 -29.96
N SER A 48 16.96 2.85 -31.03
CA SER A 48 17.35 4.26 -31.05
C SER A 48 16.12 5.15 -30.83
N GLY A 49 16.20 6.00 -29.80
CA GLY A 49 15.24 7.05 -29.51
C GLY A 49 15.99 8.21 -28.87
N SER A 50 16.02 9.33 -29.57
CA SER A 50 16.78 10.55 -29.33
C SER A 50 16.74 11.10 -27.88
N GLY A 51 17.93 11.45 -27.37
CA GLY A 51 18.19 12.67 -26.60
C GLY A 51 17.30 13.00 -25.39
N GLY A 52 17.65 12.45 -24.23
CA GLY A 52 17.23 12.98 -22.93
C GLY A 52 17.92 12.24 -21.79
N LYS A 53 18.53 12.98 -20.84
CA LYS A 53 19.02 12.43 -19.56
C LYS A 53 17.81 11.95 -18.73
N GLY A 54 17.25 10.80 -19.08
CA GLY A 54 16.14 10.15 -18.40
C GLY A 54 16.63 8.93 -17.64
N TYR A 55 16.42 8.92 -16.33
CA TYR A 55 16.64 7.77 -15.46
C TYR A 55 16.00 6.51 -16.08
N ARG A 56 16.81 5.50 -16.45
CA ARG A 56 16.32 4.19 -16.89
C ARG A 56 15.67 3.48 -15.69
N ARG A 57 14.41 3.79 -15.40
CA ARG A 57 13.61 3.04 -14.42
C ARG A 57 13.37 1.64 -14.98
N ALA A 58 13.76 0.64 -14.19
CA ALA A 58 13.62 -0.75 -14.56
C ALA A 58 12.14 -1.14 -14.66
N PHE A 59 11.73 -1.68 -15.80
CA PHE A 59 10.49 -2.43 -15.91
C PHE A 59 10.82 -3.92 -15.84
N ARG A 60 9.94 -4.69 -15.20
CA ARG A 60 10.03 -6.15 -15.15
C ARG A 60 9.87 -6.73 -16.56
N SER A 61 10.52 -7.86 -16.84
CA SER A 61 10.28 -8.61 -18.07
C SER A 61 8.85 -9.17 -18.10
N GLU A 62 8.23 -9.29 -19.29
CA GLU A 62 6.88 -9.88 -19.41
C GLU A 62 6.83 -11.34 -18.95
N SER A 63 7.92 -12.09 -19.10
CA SER A 63 8.04 -13.50 -18.65
C SER A 63 7.88 -13.63 -17.14
N GLY A 64 8.23 -12.60 -16.39
CA GLY A 64 7.95 -12.55 -14.98
C GLY A 64 6.46 -12.73 -14.64
N ILE A 65 5.53 -12.16 -15.41
CA ILE A 65 4.09 -12.20 -15.04
C ILE A 65 3.59 -13.64 -14.82
N GLN A 66 4.24 -14.63 -15.46
CA GLN A 66 3.92 -16.05 -15.35
C GLN A 66 4.64 -16.78 -14.21
N GLU A 67 5.79 -16.29 -13.73
CA GLU A 67 6.62 -16.95 -12.72
C GLU A 67 6.96 -16.04 -11.52
N PRO A 68 6.33 -16.25 -10.34
CA PRO A 68 6.60 -15.50 -9.12
C PRO A 68 8.08 -15.52 -8.68
N ARG A 69 8.75 -16.66 -8.85
CA ARG A 69 10.17 -16.81 -8.52
C ARG A 69 11.04 -15.90 -9.38
N GLN A 70 10.79 -15.87 -10.68
CA GLN A 70 11.52 -15.00 -11.61
C GLN A 70 11.30 -13.52 -11.29
N ALA A 71 10.09 -13.13 -10.80
CA ALA A 71 9.83 -11.78 -10.26
C ALA A 71 10.87 -11.35 -9.24
N VAL A 72 11.04 -12.21 -8.26
CA VAL A 72 11.87 -11.91 -7.10
C VAL A 72 13.33 -11.90 -7.52
N VAL A 73 13.76 -12.80 -8.40
CA VAL A 73 15.12 -12.78 -8.95
C VAL A 73 15.44 -11.46 -9.66
N GLU A 74 14.57 -10.99 -10.54
CA GLU A 74 14.77 -9.71 -11.25
C GLU A 74 14.70 -8.51 -10.31
N ALA A 75 13.81 -8.54 -9.31
CA ALA A 75 13.72 -7.50 -8.30
C ALA A 75 15.00 -7.44 -7.44
N LEU A 76 15.55 -8.59 -7.05
CA LEU A 76 16.82 -8.67 -6.33
C LEU A 76 17.98 -8.11 -7.15
N GLU A 77 18.03 -8.40 -8.45
CA GLU A 77 19.01 -7.81 -9.34
C GLU A 77 18.88 -6.28 -9.40
N ALA A 78 17.65 -5.76 -9.47
CA ALA A 78 17.39 -4.32 -9.44
C ALA A 78 17.81 -3.66 -8.12
N ILE A 79 17.56 -4.31 -6.98
CA ILE A 79 17.98 -3.84 -5.65
C ILE A 79 19.52 -3.83 -5.56
N ARG A 80 20.18 -4.94 -5.95
CA ARG A 80 21.64 -5.07 -5.86
C ARG A 80 22.40 -4.13 -6.77
N SER A 81 21.83 -3.81 -7.92
CA SER A 81 22.39 -2.81 -8.86
C SER A 81 22.05 -1.36 -8.49
N GLY A 82 21.35 -1.13 -7.38
CA GLY A 82 20.96 0.21 -6.94
C GLY A 82 19.88 0.89 -7.81
N ARG A 83 19.22 0.13 -8.68
CA ARG A 83 18.10 0.59 -9.54
C ARG A 83 16.77 0.66 -8.78
N CYS A 84 16.66 -0.08 -7.69
CA CYS A 84 15.50 -0.09 -6.79
C CYS A 84 15.98 0.19 -5.36
N THR A 85 15.52 1.30 -4.80
CA THR A 85 16.04 1.89 -3.56
C THR A 85 14.97 2.13 -2.50
N THR A 86 13.70 2.07 -2.88
CA THR A 86 12.53 2.28 -2.00
C THR A 86 11.51 1.17 -2.18
N CYS A 87 10.61 1.00 -1.21
CA CYS A 87 9.51 0.05 -1.35
C CYS A 87 8.53 0.49 -2.46
N GLY A 88 8.30 1.79 -2.64
CA GLY A 88 7.49 2.33 -3.74
C GLY A 88 8.03 1.94 -5.11
N GLU A 89 9.35 2.01 -5.32
CA GLU A 89 10.02 1.52 -6.54
C GLU A 89 9.91 0.01 -6.70
N LEU A 90 10.10 -0.75 -5.61
CA LEU A 90 9.98 -2.23 -5.63
C LEU A 90 8.58 -2.65 -6.05
N VAL A 91 7.57 -2.01 -5.48
CA VAL A 91 6.18 -2.29 -5.78
C VAL A 91 5.86 -1.88 -7.23
N ALA A 92 6.30 -0.70 -7.68
CA ALA A 92 6.16 -0.29 -9.08
C ALA A 92 6.77 -1.32 -10.04
N PHE A 93 7.97 -1.82 -9.71
CA PHE A 93 8.67 -2.83 -10.48
C PHE A 93 7.88 -4.14 -10.56
N LEU A 94 7.44 -4.67 -9.41
CA LEU A 94 6.76 -5.96 -9.31
C LEU A 94 5.35 -5.97 -9.92
N ARG A 95 4.69 -4.81 -10.04
CA ARG A 95 3.38 -4.68 -10.71
C ARG A 95 3.46 -4.78 -12.24
N GLY A 96 4.63 -4.58 -12.82
CA GLY A 96 4.85 -4.63 -14.28
C GLY A 96 4.38 -3.37 -15.02
N PRO A 97 4.64 -3.28 -16.33
CA PRO A 97 4.30 -2.13 -17.15
C PRO A 97 2.78 -1.94 -17.29
N PRO A 98 2.28 -0.70 -17.44
CA PRO A 98 0.87 -0.37 -17.60
C PRO A 98 0.37 -0.82 -18.96
N LEU A 99 -0.18 -2.03 -19.05
CA LEU A 99 -0.72 -2.54 -20.32
C LEU A 99 -2.24 -2.72 -20.30
N SER A 100 -2.89 -2.84 -19.13
CA SER A 100 -4.35 -2.97 -19.01
C SER A 100 -4.87 -2.73 -17.58
N ARG A 101 -6.15 -2.33 -17.43
CA ARG A 101 -6.85 -2.20 -16.13
C ARG A 101 -7.21 -3.58 -15.57
N VAL A 102 -6.95 -3.83 -14.29
CA VAL A 102 -7.32 -5.08 -13.61
C VAL A 102 -8.72 -4.96 -13.00
N LEU A 103 -9.60 -5.92 -13.31
CA LEU A 103 -10.94 -6.02 -12.71
C LEU A 103 -10.87 -6.39 -11.21
N PRO A 104 -11.78 -5.88 -10.35
CA PRO A 104 -11.75 -6.12 -8.90
C PRO A 104 -11.61 -7.61 -8.48
N ALA A 105 -12.32 -8.53 -9.15
CA ALA A 105 -12.24 -9.96 -8.84
C ALA A 105 -10.84 -10.55 -9.05
N ALA A 106 -10.12 -10.07 -10.06
CA ALA A 106 -8.76 -10.51 -10.35
C ALA A 106 -7.72 -9.97 -9.36
N ARG A 107 -8.03 -8.87 -8.66
CA ARG A 107 -7.17 -8.27 -7.62
C ARG A 107 -7.14 -9.09 -6.33
N LEU A 108 -8.22 -9.82 -6.06
CA LEU A 108 -8.36 -10.67 -4.88
C LEU A 108 -7.82 -12.10 -5.09
N GLY A 109 -7.34 -12.43 -6.30
CA GLY A 109 -6.95 -13.79 -6.65
C GLY A 109 -8.12 -14.79 -6.71
N VAL A 110 -9.37 -14.30 -6.65
CA VAL A 110 -10.58 -15.13 -6.70
C VAL A 110 -10.99 -15.29 -8.16
N ARG A 111 -10.71 -16.48 -8.73
CA ARG A 111 -11.31 -16.90 -10.01
C ARG A 111 -12.79 -17.19 -9.78
N GLY A 112 -13.66 -16.33 -10.29
CA GLY A 112 -15.07 -16.68 -10.47
C GLY A 112 -15.21 -17.72 -11.57
N ALA A 113 -15.62 -18.94 -11.22
CA ALA A 113 -16.23 -19.89 -12.16
C ALA A 113 -17.46 -19.22 -12.81
N ALA A 114 -17.80 -19.35 -14.10
CA ALA A 114 -17.78 -20.56 -14.90
C ALA A 114 -17.71 -20.20 -16.40
N LYS A 115 -16.51 -20.10 -16.97
CA LYS A 115 -16.19 -20.40 -18.39
C LYS A 115 -14.70 -20.20 -18.72
N ALA A 116 -13.82 -20.34 -17.74
CA ALA A 116 -12.39 -20.21 -17.95
C ALA A 116 -11.86 -21.40 -18.77
N THR A 117 -11.70 -21.21 -20.07
CA THR A 117 -10.91 -22.12 -20.90
C THR A 117 -9.48 -22.19 -20.34
N ALA A 118 -8.80 -23.34 -20.46
CA ALA A 118 -7.48 -23.60 -19.87
C ALA A 118 -6.35 -22.62 -20.28
N SER A 119 -6.65 -21.64 -21.15
CA SER A 119 -5.78 -20.53 -21.56
C SER A 119 -6.14 -19.17 -20.92
N GLU A 120 -6.97 -19.11 -19.88
CA GLU A 120 -7.19 -17.88 -19.11
C GLU A 120 -6.00 -17.62 -18.16
N ARG A 121 -4.98 -17.03 -18.79
CA ARG A 121 -3.78 -16.46 -18.20
C ARG A 121 -4.14 -15.46 -17.10
N LEU A 122 -3.32 -15.45 -16.06
CA LEU A 122 -3.33 -14.50 -14.94
C LEU A 122 -3.57 -13.05 -15.41
N PRO A 123 -4.21 -12.20 -14.58
CA PRO A 123 -4.57 -10.85 -15.01
C PRO A 123 -3.36 -10.06 -15.51
N PRO A 124 -3.47 -9.35 -16.64
CA PRO A 124 -2.41 -8.51 -17.15
C PRO A 124 -2.24 -7.27 -16.25
N SER A 125 -0.99 -6.92 -15.91
CA SER A 125 -0.54 -5.60 -15.40
C SER A 125 -1.33 -4.95 -14.25
N ASN A 126 -0.73 -4.79 -13.07
CA ASN A 126 -1.32 -4.15 -11.89
C ASN A 126 -1.11 -2.62 -11.80
N ALA A 127 -0.86 -1.90 -12.91
CA ALA A 127 -0.40 -0.51 -12.84
C ALA A 127 -1.35 0.49 -12.13
N HIS A 128 -2.65 0.21 -12.08
CA HIS A 128 -3.63 1.01 -11.34
C HIS A 128 -3.74 0.61 -9.86
N CYS A 129 -3.37 -0.62 -9.53
CA CYS A 129 -3.42 -1.15 -8.18
C CYS A 129 -2.28 -0.60 -7.36
N TRP A 130 -2.47 -0.32 -6.06
CA TRP A 130 -1.33 -0.05 -5.19
C TRP A 130 -0.71 -1.32 -4.58
N ARG A 131 -1.15 -2.52 -4.98
CA ARG A 131 -0.61 -3.82 -4.54
C ARG A 131 0.06 -4.61 -5.67
N ILE A 132 1.03 -5.43 -5.30
CA ILE A 132 1.66 -6.39 -6.23
C ILE A 132 0.73 -7.59 -6.50
N PRO A 133 0.97 -8.40 -7.55
CA PRO A 133 0.18 -9.60 -7.79
C PRO A 133 0.23 -10.59 -6.61
N ALA A 134 -0.92 -11.17 -6.26
CA ALA A 134 -1.06 -12.05 -5.10
C ALA A 134 -0.14 -13.29 -5.14
N SER A 135 0.12 -13.84 -6.33
CA SER A 135 1.05 -14.97 -6.51
C SER A 135 2.50 -14.61 -6.17
N VAL A 136 2.92 -13.38 -6.52
CA VAL A 136 4.25 -12.84 -6.18
C VAL A 136 4.33 -12.58 -4.68
N LEU A 137 3.30 -11.95 -4.10
CA LEU A 137 3.23 -11.71 -2.66
C LEU A 137 3.31 -13.01 -1.85
N HIS A 138 2.53 -14.03 -2.24
CA HIS A 138 2.53 -15.34 -1.59
C HIS A 138 3.91 -16.02 -1.66
N TYR A 139 4.57 -16.00 -2.82
CA TYR A 139 5.93 -16.55 -2.94
C TYR A 139 6.93 -15.82 -2.03
N ILE A 140 6.80 -14.49 -1.91
CA ILE A 140 7.65 -13.69 -1.03
C ILE A 140 7.44 -14.08 0.44
N GLN A 141 6.18 -14.20 0.87
CA GLN A 141 5.80 -14.54 2.24
C GLN A 141 6.20 -15.96 2.64
N GLU A 142 5.87 -16.95 1.81
CA GLU A 142 5.98 -18.36 2.18
C GLU A 142 7.35 -18.98 1.85
N SER A 143 8.08 -18.41 0.88
CA SER A 143 9.33 -19.01 0.40
C SER A 143 10.54 -18.11 0.59
N TYR A 144 10.48 -16.87 0.09
CA TYR A 144 11.67 -16.00 0.07
C TYR A 144 12.02 -15.44 1.47
N LEU A 145 11.10 -14.77 2.16
CA LEU A 145 11.38 -14.14 3.46
C LEU A 145 11.83 -15.15 4.53
N PRO A 146 11.21 -16.33 4.69
CA PRO A 146 11.69 -17.33 5.63
C PRO A 146 13.10 -17.85 5.30
N ALA A 147 13.42 -18.03 4.02
CA ALA A 147 14.75 -18.47 3.60
C ALA A 147 15.82 -17.41 3.91
N VAL A 148 15.57 -16.14 3.57
CA VAL A 148 16.51 -15.04 3.84
C VAL A 148 16.67 -14.79 5.34
N ARG A 149 15.58 -14.90 6.12
CA ARG A 149 15.64 -14.79 7.57
C ARG A 149 16.59 -15.84 8.18
N ARG A 150 16.54 -17.09 7.72
CA ARG A 150 17.47 -18.14 8.16
C ARG A 150 18.92 -17.78 7.83
N GLN A 151 19.17 -17.31 6.62
CA GLN A 151 20.52 -16.88 6.19
C GLN A 151 21.06 -15.73 7.06
N LEU A 152 20.21 -14.75 7.40
CA LEU A 152 20.60 -13.65 8.28
C LEU A 152 20.95 -14.14 9.69
N VAL A 153 20.15 -15.05 10.27
CA VAL A 153 20.42 -15.64 11.59
C VAL A 153 21.71 -16.46 11.58
N GLU A 154 21.92 -17.28 10.55
CA GLU A 154 23.16 -18.06 10.38
C GLU A 154 24.39 -17.16 10.25
N ALA A 155 24.30 -16.08 9.47
CA ALA A 155 25.39 -15.12 9.31
C ALA A 155 25.73 -14.37 10.61
N GLN A 156 24.72 -14.04 11.42
CA GLN A 156 24.89 -13.45 12.75
C GLN A 156 25.59 -14.41 13.71
N GLN A 157 25.18 -15.68 13.74
CA GLN A 157 25.81 -16.71 14.58
C GLN A 157 27.27 -16.97 14.19
N GLN A 158 27.59 -16.91 12.90
CA GLN A 158 28.94 -17.16 12.37
C GLN A 158 29.86 -15.93 12.41
N GLN A 159 29.44 -14.80 12.99
CA GLN A 159 30.20 -13.54 13.04
C GLN A 159 30.77 -13.09 11.68
N ARG A 160 30.07 -13.34 10.56
CA ARG A 160 30.51 -12.94 9.21
C ARG A 160 30.00 -11.52 8.88
N PRO A 161 30.80 -10.44 9.05
CA PRO A 161 30.30 -9.07 9.07
C PRO A 161 30.16 -8.43 7.68
N SER A 162 30.86 -8.95 6.67
CA SER A 162 31.05 -8.28 5.37
C SER A 162 30.05 -8.69 4.27
N ALA A 163 29.28 -9.78 4.46
CA ALA A 163 28.33 -10.30 3.46
C ALA A 163 26.85 -10.03 3.79
N THR A 164 26.56 -9.40 4.91
CA THR A 164 25.20 -9.19 5.46
C THR A 164 24.48 -7.90 5.04
N PRO A 165 25.12 -6.75 4.72
CA PRO A 165 24.37 -5.50 4.53
C PRO A 165 23.35 -5.53 3.39
N ALA A 166 23.75 -6.04 2.22
CA ALA A 166 22.85 -6.16 1.07
C ALA A 166 21.66 -7.08 1.35
N LEU A 167 21.93 -8.24 1.97
CA LEU A 167 20.89 -9.21 2.35
C LEU A 167 19.91 -8.62 3.37
N GLN A 168 20.39 -7.78 4.30
CA GLN A 168 19.53 -7.09 5.26
C GLN A 168 18.65 -6.02 4.60
N VAL A 169 19.19 -5.26 3.65
CA VAL A 169 18.41 -4.30 2.85
C VAL A 169 17.34 -5.02 2.03
N GLU A 170 17.71 -6.12 1.35
CA GLU A 170 16.78 -6.96 0.61
C GLU A 170 15.64 -7.47 1.51
N TYR A 171 15.96 -8.06 2.66
CA TYR A 171 14.98 -8.52 3.63
C TYR A 171 14.05 -7.40 4.08
N ASN A 172 14.58 -6.24 4.46
CA ASN A 172 13.79 -5.12 4.95
C ASN A 172 12.85 -4.56 3.90
N LEU A 173 13.28 -4.46 2.64
CA LEU A 173 12.44 -4.04 1.52
C LEU A 173 11.24 -4.97 1.34
N PHE A 174 11.47 -6.27 1.25
CA PHE A 174 10.39 -7.25 1.07
C PHE A 174 9.49 -7.37 2.30
N ALA A 175 10.07 -7.35 3.50
CA ALA A 175 9.32 -7.43 4.76
C ALA A 175 8.41 -6.21 4.95
N GLN A 176 8.92 -5.01 4.67
CA GLN A 176 8.13 -3.78 4.73
C GLN A 176 7.00 -3.78 3.69
N MET A 177 7.28 -4.18 2.45
CA MET A 177 6.24 -4.29 1.43
C MET A 177 5.11 -5.24 1.87
N VAL A 178 5.45 -6.39 2.44
CA VAL A 178 4.47 -7.36 2.97
C VAL A 178 3.68 -6.76 4.14
N ALA A 179 4.35 -6.10 5.10
CA ALA A 179 3.69 -5.47 6.23
C ALA A 179 2.72 -4.36 5.78
N SER A 180 3.14 -3.55 4.81
CA SER A 180 2.30 -2.52 4.20
C SER A 180 1.08 -3.10 3.50
N ASP A 181 1.21 -4.22 2.77
CA ASP A 181 0.05 -4.89 2.14
C ASP A 181 -1.01 -5.30 3.19
N VAL A 182 -0.58 -5.85 4.32
CA VAL A 182 -1.48 -6.22 5.43
C VAL A 182 -2.18 -4.98 6.00
N SER A 183 -1.42 -3.93 6.32
CA SER A 183 -1.98 -2.67 6.85
C SER A 183 -3.02 -2.09 5.90
N LEU A 184 -2.70 -2.02 4.62
CA LEU A 184 -3.59 -1.40 3.66
C LEU A 184 -4.81 -2.29 3.31
N ARG A 185 -4.73 -3.63 3.47
CA ARG A 185 -5.93 -4.51 3.47
C ARG A 185 -6.84 -4.22 4.65
N ALA A 186 -6.29 -3.97 5.84
CA ALA A 186 -7.09 -3.59 7.00
C ALA A 186 -7.84 -2.27 6.75
N LEU A 187 -7.21 -1.30 6.08
CA LEU A 187 -7.90 -0.07 5.66
C LEU A 187 -9.06 -0.35 4.68
N ASP A 188 -8.93 -1.32 3.77
CA ASP A 188 -10.03 -1.66 2.86
C ASP A 188 -11.21 -2.31 3.59
N VAL A 189 -10.94 -3.11 4.62
CA VAL A 189 -11.98 -3.61 5.54
C VAL A 189 -12.67 -2.45 6.26
N GLU A 190 -11.91 -1.48 6.76
CA GLU A 190 -12.45 -0.29 7.43
C GLU A 190 -13.29 0.58 6.47
N ARG A 191 -12.87 0.73 5.22
CA ARG A 191 -13.64 1.41 4.17
C ARG A 191 -14.96 0.68 3.88
N ALA A 192 -14.95 -0.65 3.89
CA ALA A 192 -16.16 -1.45 3.70
C ALA A 192 -17.05 -1.50 4.95
N THR A 193 -16.57 -1.02 6.10
CA THR A 193 -17.33 -1.02 7.35
C THR A 193 -18.30 0.16 7.36
N PRO A 194 -19.63 -0.08 7.43
CA PRO A 194 -20.60 1.00 7.52
C PRO A 194 -20.51 1.70 8.88
N PHE A 195 -20.90 2.98 8.90
CA PHE A 195 -21.04 3.70 10.15
C PHE A 195 -22.08 3.02 11.05
N ASP A 196 -21.71 2.84 12.31
CA ASP A 196 -22.57 2.27 13.35
C ASP A 196 -22.80 3.32 14.44
N LYS A 197 -24.07 3.68 14.65
CA LYS A 197 -24.50 4.67 15.63
C LYS A 197 -24.34 4.21 17.08
N ASP A 198 -24.30 2.90 17.30
CA ASP A 198 -24.18 2.29 18.62
C ASP A 198 -22.69 2.05 18.98
N ASN A 199 -21.81 2.14 17.99
CA ASN A 199 -20.36 2.10 18.18
C ASN A 199 -19.81 3.48 18.61
N ARG A 200 -19.34 3.56 19.86
CA ARG A 200 -18.77 4.79 20.43
C ARG A 200 -17.58 5.35 19.66
N ALA A 201 -16.75 4.49 19.07
CA ALA A 201 -15.59 4.94 18.29
C ALA A 201 -16.03 5.68 17.02
N HIS A 202 -17.08 5.20 16.35
CA HIS A 202 -17.63 5.85 15.16
C HIS A 202 -18.27 7.20 15.50
N VAL A 203 -19.08 7.25 16.56
CA VAL A 203 -19.69 8.51 17.04
C VAL A 203 -18.62 9.53 17.43
N ASN A 204 -17.55 9.09 18.10
CA ASN A 204 -16.44 9.94 18.48
C ASN A 204 -15.75 10.60 17.26
N LEU A 205 -15.66 9.92 16.11
CA LEU A 205 -15.12 10.53 14.89
C LEU A 205 -15.97 11.73 14.42
N LEU A 206 -17.31 11.63 14.45
CA LEU A 206 -18.18 12.77 14.11
C LEU A 206 -18.03 13.91 15.12
N GLN A 207 -17.87 13.60 16.41
CA GLN A 207 -17.62 14.60 17.44
C GLN A 207 -16.28 15.30 17.25
N GLN A 208 -15.23 14.56 16.87
CA GLN A 208 -13.93 15.13 16.55
C GLN A 208 -13.99 16.04 15.32
N LEU A 209 -14.68 15.61 14.25
CA LEU A 209 -14.88 16.43 13.06
C LEU A 209 -15.61 17.73 13.41
N TRP A 210 -16.64 17.65 14.24
CA TRP A 210 -17.38 18.79 14.76
C TRP A 210 -16.49 19.77 15.52
N MET A 211 -15.68 19.27 16.45
CA MET A 211 -14.75 20.11 17.22
C MET A 211 -13.68 20.75 16.34
N ALA A 212 -13.23 20.07 15.27
CA ALA A 212 -12.24 20.60 14.34
C ALA A 212 -12.74 21.88 13.63
N THR A 213 -14.06 22.05 13.47
CA THR A 213 -14.66 23.30 12.95
C THR A 213 -14.55 24.48 13.93
N GLY A 214 -14.03 24.27 15.14
CA GLY A 214 -13.95 25.28 16.20
C GLY A 214 -15.22 25.41 17.04
N LYS A 215 -16.19 24.52 16.87
CA LYS A 215 -17.43 24.51 17.67
C LYS A 215 -17.25 23.66 18.94
N SER A 216 -17.95 24.05 20.00
CA SER A 216 -17.93 23.30 21.27
C SER A 216 -18.54 21.91 21.12
N ALA A 217 -17.97 20.92 21.81
CA ALA A 217 -18.53 19.56 21.92
C ALA A 217 -19.97 19.55 22.47
N THR A 218 -20.34 20.51 23.33
CA THR A 218 -21.69 20.62 23.90
C THR A 218 -22.76 20.98 22.88
N MET A 219 -22.36 21.58 21.76
CA MET A 219 -23.27 21.92 20.65
C MET A 219 -23.33 20.82 19.59
N TYR A 220 -22.64 19.70 19.79
CA TYR A 220 -22.64 18.60 18.85
C TYR A 220 -24.07 18.05 18.69
N ASN A 221 -24.53 18.02 17.44
CA ASN A 221 -25.70 17.28 17.04
C ASN A 221 -25.40 16.56 15.73
N ARG A 222 -25.67 15.25 15.69
CA ARG A 222 -25.54 14.44 14.47
C ARG A 222 -26.42 14.97 13.35
N PHE A 223 -27.59 15.51 13.67
CA PHE A 223 -28.51 16.03 12.67
C PHE A 223 -28.46 17.56 12.65
N GLY A 224 -28.41 18.13 11.45
CA GLY A 224 -28.66 19.56 11.25
C GLY A 224 -27.90 20.18 10.07
N PRO A 225 -28.22 21.46 9.75
CA PRO A 225 -27.71 22.16 8.56
C PRO A 225 -26.19 22.41 8.61
N GLN A 226 -25.57 22.30 9.78
CA GLN A 226 -24.13 22.41 9.96
C GLN A 226 -23.32 21.43 9.10
N TRP A 227 -23.86 20.24 8.83
CA TRP A 227 -23.15 19.24 8.04
C TRP A 227 -23.12 19.64 6.58
N SER A 228 -24.20 20.27 6.08
CA SER A 228 -24.23 20.86 4.75
C SER A 228 -23.19 21.97 4.59
N SER A 229 -22.93 22.78 5.64
CA SER A 229 -21.87 23.80 5.60
C SER A 229 -20.45 23.21 5.49
N LEU A 230 -20.26 21.97 5.97
CA LEU A 230 -19.02 21.20 5.79
C LEU A 230 -18.93 20.49 4.43
N GLY A 231 -19.96 20.57 3.61
CA GLY A 231 -20.02 19.95 2.29
C GLY A 231 -20.58 18.52 2.28
N PHE A 232 -21.30 18.09 3.32
CA PHE A 232 -22.16 16.90 3.24
C PHE A 232 -23.43 17.21 2.42
N GLN A 233 -24.03 16.22 1.77
CA GLN A 233 -25.21 16.45 0.91
C GLN A 233 -26.48 16.71 1.72
N GLY A 234 -26.55 16.20 2.96
CA GLY A 234 -27.72 16.28 3.81
C GLY A 234 -27.41 16.73 5.23
N ALA A 235 -28.46 16.76 6.05
CA ALA A 235 -28.38 17.09 7.47
C ALA A 235 -27.86 15.93 8.34
N ASP A 236 -27.80 14.70 7.81
CA ASP A 236 -27.16 13.55 8.45
C ASP A 236 -25.90 13.18 7.66
N PRO A 237 -24.67 13.35 8.21
CA PRO A 237 -23.44 13.06 7.49
C PRO A 237 -23.29 11.56 7.16
N VAL A 238 -24.00 10.69 7.87
CA VAL A 238 -23.91 9.23 7.68
C VAL A 238 -24.44 8.79 6.31
N THR A 239 -25.37 9.52 5.69
CA THR A 239 -25.93 9.14 4.39
C THR A 239 -24.91 9.19 3.26
N ASP A 240 -23.86 10.00 3.41
CA ASP A 240 -22.78 10.16 2.43
C ASP A 240 -21.64 9.14 2.63
N LEU A 241 -21.55 8.49 3.81
CA LEU A 241 -20.48 7.55 4.13
C LEU A 241 -20.64 6.16 3.48
N ARG A 242 -21.68 5.92 2.67
CA ARG A 242 -22.00 4.59 2.11
C ARG A 242 -20.90 4.01 1.22
N GLY A 243 -20.14 4.84 0.50
CA GLY A 243 -19.05 4.39 -0.39
C GLY A 243 -17.68 4.26 0.28
N GLY A 244 -17.40 5.13 1.25
CA GLY A 244 -16.09 5.24 1.91
C GLY A 244 -16.03 4.69 3.34
N GLY A 245 -17.18 4.35 3.93
CA GLY A 245 -17.31 3.79 5.27
C GLY A 245 -16.68 4.61 6.38
N VAL A 246 -16.26 3.92 7.43
CA VAL A 246 -15.62 4.52 8.61
C VAL A 246 -14.25 5.12 8.25
N LEU A 247 -13.51 4.49 7.31
CA LEU A 247 -12.22 5.00 6.85
C LEU A 247 -12.32 6.42 6.30
N ALA A 248 -13.30 6.70 5.45
CA ALA A 248 -13.46 8.03 4.86
C ALA A 248 -13.75 9.11 5.92
N LEU A 249 -14.55 8.78 6.92
CA LEU A 249 -14.78 9.67 8.06
C LEU A 249 -13.48 9.89 8.85
N ARG A 250 -12.72 8.82 9.11
CA ARG A 250 -11.45 8.90 9.85
C ARG A 250 -10.39 9.72 9.11
N GLN A 251 -10.28 9.57 7.79
CA GLN A 251 -9.39 10.38 6.96
C GLN A 251 -9.81 11.86 6.95
N LEU A 252 -11.11 12.16 6.85
CA LEU A 252 -11.60 13.53 6.94
C LEU A 252 -11.31 14.18 8.31
N VAL A 253 -11.52 13.44 9.40
CA VAL A 253 -11.17 13.89 10.76
C VAL A 253 -9.67 14.17 10.87
N HIS A 254 -8.85 13.23 10.40
CA HIS A 254 -7.40 13.39 10.44
C HIS A 254 -6.95 14.60 9.62
N PHE A 255 -7.50 14.81 8.42
CA PHE A 255 -7.25 16.01 7.63
C PHE A 255 -7.64 17.29 8.37
N ALA A 256 -8.83 17.30 8.98
CA ALA A 256 -9.32 18.47 9.73
C ALA A 256 -8.45 18.80 10.96
N GLN A 257 -7.78 17.81 11.54
CA GLN A 257 -6.87 17.99 12.67
C GLN A 257 -5.46 18.39 12.20
N THR A 258 -4.89 17.69 11.22
CA THR A 258 -3.52 17.92 10.72
C THR A 258 -3.41 19.22 9.91
N HIS A 259 -4.40 19.51 9.06
CA HIS A 259 -4.43 20.70 8.20
C HIS A 259 -5.57 21.64 8.60
N ASN A 260 -5.72 21.89 9.90
CA ASN A 260 -6.86 22.65 10.43
C ASN A 260 -7.01 24.06 9.83
N SER A 261 -5.90 24.74 9.52
CA SER A 261 -5.93 26.04 8.80
C SER A 261 -6.62 25.89 7.45
N ALA A 262 -6.13 24.99 6.59
CA ALA A 262 -6.72 24.77 5.26
C ALA A 262 -8.17 24.29 5.35
N PHE A 263 -8.49 23.44 6.31
CA PHE A 263 -9.86 22.98 6.59
C PHE A 263 -10.80 24.15 6.91
N ARG A 264 -10.41 25.03 7.85
CA ARG A 264 -11.22 26.20 8.24
C ARG A 264 -11.28 27.25 7.16
N GLU A 265 -10.21 27.44 6.39
CA GLU A 265 -10.20 28.32 5.21
C GLU A 265 -11.25 27.91 4.18
N MET A 266 -11.37 26.61 3.87
CA MET A 266 -12.38 26.12 2.93
C MET A 266 -13.81 26.34 3.45
N ILE A 267 -14.05 26.14 4.75
CA ILE A 267 -15.36 26.39 5.37
C ILE A 267 -15.70 27.89 5.31
N ALA A 268 -14.78 28.76 5.72
CA ALA A 268 -14.97 30.21 5.68
C ALA A 268 -15.16 30.73 4.25
N TYR A 269 -14.45 30.12 3.27
CA TYR A 269 -14.65 30.40 1.86
C TYR A 269 -16.08 30.05 1.42
N ASN A 270 -16.58 28.86 1.77
CA ASN A 270 -17.94 28.45 1.44
C ASN A 270 -18.99 29.41 2.00
N GLU A 271 -18.88 29.76 3.29
CA GLU A 271 -19.79 30.70 3.94
C GLU A 271 -19.79 32.07 3.23
N ARG A 272 -18.62 32.52 2.76
CA ARG A 272 -18.49 33.76 2.01
C ARG A 272 -19.13 33.69 0.63
N VAL A 273 -18.77 32.69 -0.16
CA VAL A 273 -19.28 32.48 -1.53
C VAL A 273 -20.81 32.36 -1.52
N GLN A 274 -21.36 31.61 -0.56
CA GLN A 274 -22.82 31.43 -0.46
C GLN A 274 -23.54 32.73 -0.08
N ARG A 275 -22.97 33.53 0.83
CA ARG A 275 -23.52 34.85 1.20
C ARG A 275 -23.48 35.84 0.04
N GLU A 276 -22.44 35.77 -0.78
CA GLU A 276 -22.27 36.60 -1.98
C GLU A 276 -23.11 36.10 -3.17
N GLY A 277 -23.85 35.00 -3.03
CA GLY A 277 -24.63 34.40 -4.12
C GLY A 277 -23.78 33.82 -5.24
N ARG A 278 -22.50 33.54 -4.99
CA ARG A 278 -21.56 32.93 -5.93
C ARG A 278 -21.75 31.40 -5.98
N HIS A 279 -21.23 30.77 -7.03
CA HIS A 279 -21.55 29.37 -7.35
C HIS A 279 -20.39 28.38 -7.20
N SER A 280 -19.20 28.84 -6.82
CA SER A 280 -18.02 27.99 -6.64
C SER A 280 -17.76 27.79 -5.16
N TRP A 281 -18.34 26.77 -4.53
CA TRP A 281 -18.03 26.41 -3.14
C TRP A 281 -17.54 24.96 -3.07
N TYR A 282 -16.70 24.67 -2.08
CA TYR A 282 -16.14 23.35 -1.84
C TYR A 282 -17.20 22.38 -1.33
N LEU A 283 -17.31 21.21 -1.95
CA LEU A 283 -18.05 20.07 -1.41
C LEU A 283 -17.15 19.21 -0.51
N LEU A 284 -16.44 19.84 0.44
CA LEU A 284 -15.28 19.28 1.14
C LEU A 284 -15.48 17.84 1.66
N ALA A 285 -16.56 17.58 2.40
CA ALA A 285 -16.82 16.23 2.93
C ALA A 285 -17.06 15.21 1.81
N VAL A 286 -17.91 15.52 0.83
CA VAL A 286 -18.19 14.66 -0.34
C VAL A 286 -16.92 14.40 -1.15
N VAL A 287 -16.11 15.43 -1.40
CA VAL A 287 -14.83 15.29 -2.10
C VAL A 287 -13.93 14.34 -1.32
N SER A 288 -13.71 14.60 -0.04
CA SER A 288 -12.87 13.77 0.83
C SER A 288 -13.29 12.29 0.79
N ILE A 289 -14.59 11.99 0.90
CA ILE A 289 -15.14 10.63 0.84
C ILE A 289 -14.92 10.00 -0.55
N GLN A 290 -15.13 10.77 -1.62
CA GLN A 290 -14.89 10.31 -2.98
C GLN A 290 -13.41 9.98 -3.19
N LEU A 291 -12.50 10.81 -2.70
CA LEU A 291 -11.05 10.58 -2.79
C LEU A 291 -10.64 9.29 -2.06
N THR A 292 -11.13 9.06 -0.83
CA THR A 292 -10.91 7.80 -0.11
C THR A 292 -11.34 6.60 -0.95
N THR A 293 -12.56 6.66 -1.50
CA THR A 293 -13.12 5.58 -2.30
C THR A 293 -12.29 5.34 -3.55
N ARG A 294 -11.86 6.40 -4.25
CA ARG A 294 -11.02 6.34 -5.45
C ARG A 294 -9.66 5.68 -5.17
N LEU A 295 -8.97 6.12 -4.12
CA LEU A 295 -7.65 5.58 -3.74
C LEU A 295 -7.74 4.10 -3.37
N MET A 296 -8.76 3.71 -2.60
CA MET A 296 -8.92 2.33 -2.12
C MET A 296 -9.46 1.38 -3.19
N LEU A 297 -10.36 1.85 -4.05
CA LEU A 297 -10.87 1.05 -5.16
C LEU A 297 -9.91 0.98 -6.34
N GLU A 298 -8.79 1.69 -6.36
CA GLU A 298 -7.73 1.50 -7.38
C GLU A 298 -8.27 1.60 -8.82
N GLU A 299 -9.07 2.63 -9.11
CA GLU A 299 -9.77 2.79 -10.40
C GLU A 299 -9.29 4.02 -11.19
N ASP A 300 -9.38 3.89 -12.52
CA ASP A 300 -9.27 4.96 -13.53
C ASP A 300 -7.88 5.63 -13.70
N TYR A 301 -7.11 5.84 -12.63
CA TYR A 301 -5.86 6.58 -12.66
C TYR A 301 -4.67 5.75 -12.18
N PRO A 302 -3.57 5.66 -12.96
CA PRO A 302 -2.40 4.88 -12.57
C PRO A 302 -1.61 5.57 -11.46
N LEU A 303 -1.14 4.79 -10.48
CA LEU A 303 -0.29 5.29 -9.40
C LEU A 303 1.18 5.19 -9.80
N HIS A 304 1.81 6.36 -9.94
CA HIS A 304 3.24 6.49 -10.25
C HIS A 304 4.11 6.34 -9.00
N VAL A 305 5.42 6.13 -9.20
CA VAL A 305 6.41 5.89 -8.14
C VAL A 305 6.29 6.87 -6.97
N ALA A 306 6.13 8.17 -7.22
CA ALA A 306 6.01 9.16 -6.14
C ALA A 306 4.83 8.87 -5.19
N HIS A 307 3.66 8.51 -5.73
CA HIS A 307 2.50 8.10 -4.92
C HIS A 307 2.79 6.81 -4.15
N LEU A 308 3.52 5.87 -4.75
CA LEU A 308 3.85 4.61 -4.11
C LEU A 308 4.89 4.75 -3.01
N GLU A 309 5.84 5.66 -3.17
CA GLU A 309 6.79 6.02 -2.11
C GLU A 309 6.08 6.69 -0.95
N MET A 310 5.10 7.56 -1.21
CA MET A 310 4.25 8.09 -0.15
C MET A 310 3.50 6.97 0.59
N LEU A 311 2.95 5.99 -0.13
CA LEU A 311 2.25 4.86 0.50
C LEU A 311 3.18 3.91 1.28
N TYR A 312 4.30 3.52 0.68
CA TYR A 312 5.13 2.44 1.20
C TYR A 312 6.34 2.90 2.00
N ASP A 313 6.79 4.15 1.84
CA ASP A 313 8.02 4.67 2.44
C ASP A 313 7.79 5.89 3.35
N THR A 314 6.55 6.16 3.74
CA THR A 314 6.25 7.12 4.82
C THR A 314 6.65 6.55 6.17
N LEU A 315 7.47 7.33 6.87
CA LEU A 315 7.91 7.08 8.23
C LEU A 315 7.12 7.97 9.18
N ARG A 316 6.62 7.39 10.27
CA ARG A 316 5.95 8.11 11.35
C ARG A 316 6.84 8.10 12.58
N LEU A 317 7.41 9.26 12.91
CA LEU A 317 8.29 9.43 14.06
C LEU A 317 7.46 9.82 15.28
N GLY A 318 7.38 8.93 16.26
CA GLY A 318 6.63 9.14 17.50
C GLY A 318 5.91 7.87 17.95
N GLY A 319 5.33 7.90 19.15
CA GLY A 319 4.55 6.77 19.68
C GLY A 319 3.32 6.48 18.81
N ALA A 320 2.89 5.22 18.74
CA ALA A 320 1.76 4.77 17.90
C ALA A 320 0.46 5.58 18.11
N ALA A 321 0.26 6.17 19.30
CA ALA A 321 -0.94 6.93 19.65
C ALA A 321 -0.80 8.47 19.51
N ASP A 322 0.38 8.98 19.14
CA ASP A 322 0.61 10.42 19.05
C ASP A 322 0.06 11.04 17.75
N ALA A 323 -1.07 11.74 17.84
CA ALA A 323 -1.67 12.42 16.70
C ALA A 323 -0.80 13.57 16.12
N THR A 324 0.26 13.98 16.83
CA THR A 324 1.23 15.00 16.39
C THR A 324 2.53 14.42 15.85
N ALA A 325 2.61 13.10 15.72
CA ALA A 325 3.80 12.41 15.23
C ALA A 325 4.26 12.96 13.88
N LYS A 326 5.53 13.37 13.80
CA LYS A 326 6.11 13.91 12.57
C LYS A 326 6.19 12.81 11.52
N ILE A 327 5.60 13.07 10.36
CA ILE A 327 5.72 12.21 9.18
C ILE A 327 6.84 12.72 8.27
N LEU A 328 7.57 11.80 7.65
CA LEU A 328 8.62 12.12 6.69
C LEU A 328 8.77 10.99 5.67
N SER A 329 9.30 11.34 4.49
CA SER A 329 9.70 10.33 3.51
C SER A 329 11.02 9.66 3.93
N ARG A 330 11.18 8.38 3.58
CA ARG A 330 12.47 7.67 3.72
C ARG A 330 13.62 8.37 2.98
N ARG A 331 13.35 8.98 1.82
CA ARG A 331 14.35 9.74 1.06
C ARG A 331 14.82 10.97 1.85
N SER A 332 13.90 11.67 2.51
CA SER A 332 14.23 12.80 3.41
C SER A 332 15.07 12.33 4.61
N MET A 333 14.71 11.20 5.23
CA MET A 333 15.49 10.60 6.33
C MET A 333 16.92 10.22 5.88
N ALA A 334 17.04 9.61 4.70
CA ALA A 334 18.33 9.24 4.13
C ALA A 334 19.21 10.46 3.86
N ALA A 335 18.62 11.54 3.30
CA ALA A 335 19.31 12.80 3.06
C ALA A 335 19.79 13.44 4.37
N GLN A 336 18.95 13.48 5.41
CA GLN A 336 19.32 14.00 6.74
C GLN A 336 20.51 13.24 7.36
N ARG A 337 20.62 11.93 7.11
CA ARG A 337 21.72 11.09 7.59
C ARG A 337 22.88 10.96 6.60
N SER A 338 22.84 11.67 5.47
CA SER A 338 23.83 11.57 4.39
C SER A 338 24.08 10.13 3.90
N VAL A 339 23.01 9.34 3.79
CA VAL A 339 23.06 7.93 3.34
C VAL A 339 22.58 7.81 1.89
N THR A 340 23.40 7.20 1.05
CA THR A 340 23.07 6.93 -0.36
C THR A 340 22.30 5.61 -0.50
N LEU A 341 20.98 5.69 -0.69
CA LEU A 341 20.09 4.50 -0.76
C LEU A 341 20.43 3.51 -1.89
N SER A 342 21.05 3.97 -2.99
CA SER A 342 21.46 3.08 -4.10
C SER A 342 22.63 2.18 -3.75
N SER A 343 23.39 2.51 -2.69
CA SER A 343 24.51 1.69 -2.21
C SER A 343 23.99 0.61 -1.25
N THR A 344 23.26 -0.37 -1.78
CA THR A 344 22.60 -1.42 -0.98
C THR A 344 23.57 -2.34 -0.24
N GLY A 345 24.81 -2.46 -0.72
CA GLY A 345 25.89 -3.16 -0.02
C GLY A 345 26.56 -2.36 1.11
N ALA A 346 26.22 -1.09 1.31
CA ALA A 346 26.83 -0.26 2.34
C ALA A 346 26.21 -0.52 3.73
N VAL A 347 27.04 -0.57 4.75
CA VAL A 347 26.63 -0.76 6.16
C VAL A 347 25.72 0.38 6.62
N SER A 348 25.99 1.62 6.19
CA SER A 348 25.16 2.79 6.50
C SER A 348 23.73 2.67 5.94
N THR A 349 23.59 2.11 4.73
CA THR A 349 22.29 1.83 4.12
C THR A 349 21.52 0.77 4.91
N ALA A 350 22.17 -0.35 5.25
CA ALA A 350 21.55 -1.40 6.06
C ALA A 350 21.11 -0.89 7.44
N ALA A 351 21.96 -0.10 8.11
CA ALA A 351 21.64 0.52 9.40
C ALA A 351 20.47 1.51 9.32
N LEU A 352 20.39 2.30 8.23
CA LEU A 352 19.25 3.18 7.99
C LEU A 352 17.95 2.36 7.87
N TRP A 353 17.94 1.32 7.05
CA TRP A 353 16.77 0.45 6.87
C TRP A 353 16.33 -0.20 8.17
N ASP A 354 17.27 -0.73 8.96
CA ASP A 354 16.95 -1.35 10.25
C ASP A 354 16.39 -0.34 11.25
N SER A 355 16.91 0.89 11.28
CA SER A 355 16.41 1.95 12.16
C SER A 355 15.01 2.47 11.78
N CYS A 356 14.57 2.23 10.55
CA CYS A 356 13.28 2.71 10.03
C CYS A 356 12.17 1.66 10.07
N LYS A 357 12.49 0.38 10.36
CA LYS A 357 11.55 -0.74 10.21
C LYS A 357 10.29 -0.59 11.06
N ASP A 358 10.44 -0.11 12.30
CA ASP A 358 9.34 0.02 13.26
C ASP A 358 8.54 1.32 13.06
N SER A 359 9.12 2.29 12.35
CA SER A 359 8.50 3.60 12.09
C SER A 359 7.75 3.65 10.76
N CYS A 360 7.89 2.63 9.90
CA CYS A 360 7.20 2.60 8.62
C CYS A 360 5.71 2.38 8.81
N SER A 361 4.87 3.24 8.22
CA SER A 361 3.41 3.15 8.36
C SER A 361 2.72 3.41 7.04
N ALA A 362 2.17 2.35 6.45
CA ALA A 362 1.39 2.44 5.23
C ALA A 362 0.05 3.16 5.45
N GLU A 363 -0.50 3.07 6.66
CA GLU A 363 -1.65 3.86 7.07
C GLU A 363 -1.34 5.35 7.07
N ALA A 364 -0.23 5.77 7.70
CA ALA A 364 0.19 7.17 7.66
C ALA A 364 0.45 7.64 6.22
N GLY A 365 1.05 6.79 5.39
CA GLY A 365 1.24 7.05 3.96
C GLY A 365 -0.07 7.22 3.19
N MET A 366 -1.07 6.38 3.45
CA MET A 366 -2.40 6.49 2.83
C MET A 366 -3.12 7.77 3.25
N PHE A 367 -2.96 8.18 4.51
CA PHE A 367 -3.54 9.42 5.03
C PHE A 367 -2.83 10.64 4.43
N ALA A 368 -1.50 10.61 4.34
CA ALA A 368 -0.73 11.65 3.66
C ALA A 368 -1.11 11.80 2.18
N LEU A 369 -1.31 10.68 1.47
CA LEU A 369 -1.74 10.69 0.06
C LEU A 369 -3.14 11.28 -0.11
N HIS A 370 -4.06 10.92 0.77
CA HIS A 370 -5.40 11.51 0.80
C HIS A 370 -5.36 13.02 1.06
N HIS A 371 -4.56 13.46 2.04
CA HIS A 371 -4.38 14.88 2.36
C HIS A 371 -3.79 15.65 1.19
N ALA A 372 -2.72 15.13 0.58
CA ALA A 372 -2.06 15.77 -0.56
C ALA A 372 -3.02 15.97 -1.72
N LEU A 373 -3.87 14.97 -2.02
CA LEU A 373 -4.88 15.07 -3.06
C LEU A 373 -5.98 16.09 -2.72
N LEU A 374 -6.38 16.18 -1.44
CA LEU A 374 -7.40 17.13 -1.00
C LEU A 374 -6.87 18.59 -0.98
N LEU A 375 -5.61 18.79 -0.62
CA LEU A 375 -4.94 20.09 -0.74
C LEU A 375 -4.75 20.50 -2.20
N HIS A 376 -4.36 19.56 -3.06
CA HIS A 376 -4.27 19.79 -4.51
C HIS A 376 -5.63 20.19 -5.10
N PHE A 377 -6.71 19.52 -4.68
CA PHE A 377 -8.08 19.93 -5.01
C PHE A 377 -8.39 21.36 -4.55
N LYS A 378 -8.07 21.70 -3.29
CA LYS A 378 -8.27 23.05 -2.74
C LYS A 378 -7.59 24.11 -3.61
N GLU A 379 -6.32 23.88 -3.97
CA GLU A 379 -5.54 24.82 -4.78
C GLU A 379 -6.12 24.99 -6.19
N CYS A 380 -6.40 23.88 -6.89
CA CYS A 380 -6.99 23.92 -8.22
C CYS A 380 -8.33 24.67 -8.21
N TRP A 381 -9.22 24.32 -7.28
CA TRP A 381 -10.57 24.88 -7.21
C TRP A 381 -10.57 26.35 -6.80
N ALA A 382 -9.67 26.78 -5.91
CA ALA A 382 -9.47 28.18 -5.57
C ALA A 382 -8.97 29.00 -6.76
N GLN A 383 -8.15 28.40 -7.62
CA GLN A 383 -7.56 29.06 -8.77
C GLN A 383 -8.54 29.18 -9.94
N ASP A 384 -9.25 28.10 -10.27
CA ASP A 384 -10.10 28.04 -11.47
C ASP A 384 -11.54 28.50 -11.18
N GLU A 385 -11.95 28.52 -9.91
CA GLU A 385 -13.31 28.86 -9.42
C GLU A 385 -14.47 28.28 -10.27
N PRO A 386 -14.50 26.95 -10.53
CA PRO A 386 -15.52 26.34 -11.38
C PRO A 386 -16.91 26.39 -10.74
N HIS A 387 -17.96 26.29 -11.55
CA HIS A 387 -19.32 26.16 -11.01
C HIS A 387 -19.47 24.82 -10.26
N VAL A 388 -20.13 24.80 -9.10
CA VAL A 388 -20.28 23.58 -8.27
C VAL A 388 -20.93 22.40 -9.03
N MET A 389 -21.77 22.68 -10.03
CA MET A 389 -22.41 21.66 -10.88
C MET A 389 -21.46 21.00 -11.88
N GLU A 390 -20.29 21.59 -12.13
CA GLU A 390 -19.25 21.03 -13.00
C GLU A 390 -18.29 20.12 -12.24
N TYR A 391 -18.52 19.91 -10.94
CA TYR A 391 -17.66 19.17 -10.03
C TYR A 391 -17.08 17.89 -10.64
N ASN A 392 -17.92 16.98 -11.15
CA ASN A 392 -17.46 15.69 -11.66
C ASN A 392 -16.51 15.84 -12.86
N THR A 393 -16.84 16.73 -13.80
CA THR A 393 -16.02 17.01 -14.98
C THR A 393 -14.72 17.70 -14.59
N TYR A 394 -14.77 18.63 -13.64
CA TYR A 394 -13.63 19.36 -13.13
C TYR A 394 -12.63 18.46 -12.41
N MET A 395 -13.10 17.58 -11.53
CA MET A 395 -12.26 16.61 -10.83
C MET A 395 -11.45 15.75 -11.81
N ALA A 396 -12.10 15.22 -12.85
CA ALA A 396 -11.44 14.37 -13.84
C ALA A 396 -10.45 15.14 -14.74
N SER A 397 -10.86 16.31 -15.23
CA SER A 397 -10.10 17.08 -16.22
C SER A 397 -8.96 17.92 -15.65
N ARG A 398 -9.03 18.33 -14.38
CA ARG A 398 -8.06 19.23 -13.75
C ARG A 398 -7.35 18.58 -12.57
N VAL A 399 -8.09 18.08 -11.59
CA VAL A 399 -7.51 17.60 -10.32
C VAL A 399 -6.78 16.28 -10.54
N PHE A 400 -7.46 15.26 -11.05
CA PHE A 400 -6.89 13.93 -11.25
C PHE A 400 -5.86 13.89 -12.38
N SER A 401 -6.10 14.65 -13.46
CA SER A 401 -5.19 14.71 -14.61
C SER A 401 -3.83 15.33 -14.30
N THR A 402 -3.75 16.19 -13.27
CA THR A 402 -2.50 16.83 -12.85
C THR A 402 -1.87 16.14 -11.65
N PHE A 403 -2.67 15.55 -10.75
CA PHE A 403 -2.17 14.80 -9.61
C PHE A 403 -1.60 13.43 -10.01
N PHE A 404 -2.34 12.61 -10.78
CA PHE A 404 -1.92 11.25 -11.14
C PHE A 404 -0.97 11.23 -12.35
N THR A 405 0.13 11.98 -12.26
CA THR A 405 1.13 12.09 -13.32
C THR A 405 2.51 11.65 -12.85
N THR A 406 3.41 11.39 -13.79
CA THR A 406 4.83 11.12 -13.49
C THR A 406 5.59 12.36 -13.03
N GLN A 407 5.01 13.54 -13.24
CA GLN A 407 5.59 14.84 -12.87
C GLN A 407 5.16 15.30 -11.49
N TRP A 408 4.14 14.66 -10.89
CA TRP A 408 3.72 14.99 -9.53
C TRP A 408 4.86 14.69 -8.54
N VAL A 409 5.11 15.66 -7.67
CA VAL A 409 6.09 15.59 -6.60
C VAL A 409 5.37 15.92 -5.30
N ASP A 410 5.62 15.13 -4.28
CA ASP A 410 5.14 15.42 -2.95
C ASP A 410 5.85 16.66 -2.38
N THR A 411 5.07 17.67 -2.02
CA THR A 411 5.52 18.87 -1.30
C THR A 411 5.13 18.87 0.18
N SER A 412 4.34 17.87 0.61
CA SER A 412 3.72 17.81 1.93
C SER A 412 4.60 17.13 2.99
N LEU A 413 5.40 16.12 2.64
CA LEU A 413 6.27 15.40 3.58
C LEU A 413 7.72 15.94 3.64
N THR A 414 7.98 17.08 2.99
CA THR A 414 9.33 17.65 2.80
C THR A 414 9.77 18.67 3.85
N THR A 415 9.10 18.77 5.01
CA THR A 415 9.49 19.71 6.10
C THR A 415 9.80 19.03 7.43
#